data_AF-A0A9E3PGL7-F1
#
_entry.id   AF-A0A9E3PGL7-F1
#
_cell.length_a   1.000
_cell.length_b   1.000
_cell.length_c   1.000
_cell.angle_alpha   90.00
_cell.angle_beta   90.00
_cell.angle_gamma   90.00
#
_symmetry.space_group_name_H-M   'P 1'
#
loop_
_entity.id
_entity.type
_entity.pdbx_description
1 polymer ?
#
loop_
_entity_poly.entity_id
_entity_poly.type
_entity_poly.pdbx_seq_one_letter_code
_entity_poly.pdbx_strand_id
1 'polypeptide(L)'
;MAQAQTFRFSGVRVLVGDGETPTEGFAAPCGFTERSLSLSKQFGETNTPDCADEDAASFVERDVTSKSASITGQGVLAADAVPVWQEFFESDTSKNCRVELWRAGAKVGTYAGKFHLETLEIGATKGERATVNVTLQSDGAVAYTAGA
;
A
#
# COMPACT_ATOMS: atom_id res chain seq x y z
N MET A 1 20.82 19.10 -18.54
CA MET A 1 19.82 19.11 -17.44
C MET A 1 19.62 17.66 -17.00
N ALA A 2 19.93 17.32 -15.75
CA ALA A 2 19.72 15.96 -15.24
C ALA A 2 18.22 15.76 -15.01
N GLN A 3 17.58 15.02 -15.92
CA GLN A 3 16.16 14.71 -15.80
C GLN A 3 15.96 13.78 -14.60
N ALA A 4 14.92 14.04 -13.79
CA ALA A 4 14.61 13.21 -12.64
C ALA A 4 14.42 11.74 -13.07
N GLN A 5 15.00 10.83 -12.30
CA GLN A 5 14.95 9.40 -12.55
C GLN A 5 13.58 8.85 -12.13
N THR A 6 12.61 8.85 -13.04
CA THR A 6 11.22 8.46 -12.78
C THR A 6 10.98 6.95 -12.95
N PHE A 7 9.91 6.46 -12.32
CA PHE A 7 9.43 5.08 -12.45
C PHE A 7 8.37 4.99 -13.55
N ARG A 8 8.35 3.86 -14.28
CA ARG A 8 7.26 3.52 -15.21
C ARG A 8 6.16 2.78 -14.45
N PHE A 9 4.95 2.69 -15.01
CA PHE A 9 3.85 1.91 -14.43
C PHE A 9 4.26 0.45 -14.09
N SER A 10 4.98 -0.22 -14.99
CA SER A 10 5.51 -1.57 -14.77
C SER A 10 6.53 -1.68 -13.63
N GLY A 11 7.04 -0.53 -13.19
CA GLY A 11 7.97 -0.37 -12.09
C GLY A 11 7.31 -0.52 -10.72
N VAL A 12 5.99 -0.30 -10.58
CA VAL A 12 5.28 -0.46 -9.30
C VAL A 12 4.43 -1.73 -9.37
N ARG A 13 4.79 -2.73 -8.58
CA ARG A 13 4.10 -4.03 -8.56
C ARG A 13 3.54 -4.30 -7.17
N VAL A 14 2.23 -4.56 -7.09
CA VAL A 14 1.56 -5.02 -5.88
C VAL A 14 1.41 -6.53 -6.00
N LEU A 15 1.91 -7.26 -5.02
CA LEU A 15 1.95 -8.73 -4.99
C LEU A 15 1.26 -9.19 -3.70
N VAL A 16 0.32 -10.12 -3.82
CA VAL A 16 -0.44 -10.70 -2.71
C VAL A 16 0.06 -12.14 -2.50
N GLY A 17 0.32 -12.51 -1.25
CA GLY A 17 0.68 -13.87 -0.85
C GLY A 17 -0.52 -14.80 -0.78
N ASP A 18 -0.31 -16.08 -1.10
CA ASP A 18 -1.33 -17.15 -0.99
C ASP A 18 -1.46 -17.73 0.43
N GLY A 19 -0.52 -17.44 1.34
CA GLY A 19 -0.55 -17.91 2.72
C GLY A 19 -0.18 -19.38 2.91
N GLU A 20 0.32 -20.08 1.89
CA GLU A 20 0.76 -21.48 2.01
C GLU A 20 2.09 -21.62 2.77
N THR A 21 2.27 -22.74 3.49
CA THR A 21 3.52 -23.10 4.18
C THR A 21 4.07 -24.42 3.64
N PRO A 22 5.40 -24.59 3.45
CA PRO A 22 6.51 -23.73 3.90
C PRO A 22 6.94 -22.62 2.93
N THR A 23 6.41 -22.58 1.70
CA THR A 23 6.75 -21.57 0.68
C THR A 23 5.50 -20.84 0.23
N GLU A 24 5.41 -19.57 0.60
CA GLU A 24 4.35 -18.66 0.20
C GLU A 24 4.58 -18.16 -1.23
N GLY A 25 3.59 -18.36 -2.12
CA GLY A 25 3.58 -17.83 -3.47
C GLY A 25 3.08 -16.39 -3.49
N PHE A 26 3.83 -15.50 -4.14
CA PHE A 26 3.45 -14.09 -4.29
C PHE A 26 3.13 -13.76 -5.75
N ALA A 27 1.85 -13.58 -6.06
CA ALA A 27 1.38 -13.25 -7.40
C ALA A 27 0.83 -11.83 -7.47
N ALA A 28 0.96 -11.19 -8.64
CA ALA A 28 0.32 -9.91 -8.92
C ALA A 28 -1.02 -10.21 -9.59
N PRO A 29 -2.17 -9.88 -8.96
CA PRO A 29 -3.45 -10.03 -9.62
C PRO A 29 -3.45 -9.20 -10.91
N CYS A 30 -3.84 -9.84 -12.01
CA CYS A 30 -3.89 -9.19 -13.31
C CYS A 30 -5.08 -8.21 -13.36
N GLY A 31 -4.97 -7.20 -14.23
CA GLY A 31 -6.06 -6.26 -14.46
C GLY A 31 -5.82 -4.83 -14.00
N PHE A 32 -4.91 -4.59 -13.06
CA PHE A 32 -4.62 -3.23 -12.59
C PHE A 32 -4.10 -2.30 -13.71
N THR A 33 -4.73 -1.13 -13.82
CA THR A 33 -4.35 0.00 -14.67
C THR A 33 -3.79 1.17 -13.85
N GLU A 34 -4.11 1.23 -12.56
CA GLU A 34 -3.55 2.18 -11.59
C GLU A 34 -3.20 1.47 -10.28
N ARG A 35 -2.08 1.88 -9.66
CA ARG A 35 -1.56 1.31 -8.41
C ARG A 35 -0.95 2.43 -7.58
N SER A 36 -1.30 2.51 -6.30
CA SER A 36 -0.72 3.47 -5.37
C SER A 36 -0.38 2.82 -4.02
N LEU A 37 0.66 3.33 -3.37
CA LEU A 37 1.03 3.03 -1.99
C LEU A 37 1.08 4.36 -1.24
N SER A 38 0.26 4.52 -0.22
CA SER A 38 0.24 5.69 0.65
C SER A 38 0.77 5.31 2.03
N LEU A 39 1.70 6.10 2.55
CA LEU A 39 2.28 5.93 3.88
C LEU A 39 1.97 7.18 4.70
N SER A 40 1.25 7.02 5.80
CA SER A 40 0.83 8.14 6.67
C SER A 40 1.31 7.94 8.11
N LYS A 41 1.57 9.05 8.78
CA LYS A 41 1.85 9.10 10.22
C LYS A 41 0.88 10.07 10.85
N GLN A 42 0.30 9.69 11.97
CA GLN A 42 -0.46 10.60 12.81
C GLN A 42 0.47 11.20 13.87
N PHE A 43 0.31 12.49 14.14
CA PHE A 43 1.05 13.21 15.16
C PHE A 43 0.12 13.59 16.31
N GLY A 44 0.59 13.45 17.54
CA GLY A 44 0.03 14.13 18.71
C GLY A 44 0.78 15.44 18.88
N GLU A 45 0.03 16.55 18.95
CA GLU A 45 0.61 17.88 19.15
C GLU A 45 0.48 18.25 20.63
N THR A 46 1.61 18.51 21.28
CA THR A 46 1.64 19.06 22.64
C THR A 46 2.22 20.46 22.57
N ASN A 47 1.47 21.43 23.07
CA ASN A 47 1.95 22.79 23.16
C ASN A 47 2.65 22.94 24.51
N THR A 48 3.98 22.94 24.49
CA THR A 48 4.80 23.02 25.70
C THR A 48 5.07 24.49 26.01
N PRO A 49 4.46 25.07 27.06
CA PRO A 49 4.67 26.46 27.42
C PRO A 49 6.08 26.68 27.95
N ASP A 50 6.65 27.85 27.65
CA ASP A 50 7.95 28.26 28.17
C ASP A 50 7.80 28.73 29.62
N CYS A 51 8.29 27.94 30.57
CA CYS A 51 8.22 28.26 32.00
C CYS A 51 9.07 29.48 32.42
N ALA A 52 9.90 30.05 31.52
CA ALA A 52 10.70 31.24 31.79
C ALA A 52 10.08 32.53 31.23
N ASP A 53 9.19 32.44 30.24
CA ASP A 53 8.46 33.56 29.66
C ASP A 53 7.09 33.09 29.13
N GLU A 54 6.07 33.20 29.99
CA GLU A 54 4.70 32.76 29.70
C GLU A 54 4.00 33.59 28.60
N ASP A 55 4.57 34.74 28.20
CA ASP A 55 4.08 35.56 27.08
C ASP A 55 4.77 35.21 25.74
N ALA A 56 5.81 34.36 25.76
CA ALA A 56 6.50 33.90 24.56
C ALA A 56 5.67 32.85 23.80
N ALA A 57 5.80 32.84 22.48
CA ALA A 57 5.12 31.86 21.64
C ALA A 57 5.69 30.44 21.89
N SER A 58 4.88 29.61 22.53
CA SER A 58 5.21 28.21 22.83
C SER A 58 5.45 27.38 21.57
N PHE A 59 6.41 26.46 21.65
CA PHE A 59 6.70 25.53 20.56
C PHE A 59 5.75 24.31 20.60
N VAL A 60 5.22 23.94 19.43
CA VAL A 60 4.42 22.73 19.28
C VAL A 60 5.36 21.54 19.07
N GLU A 61 5.43 20.66 20.06
CA GLU A 61 6.10 19.37 19.97
C GLU A 61 5.18 18.36 19.29
N ARG A 62 5.75 17.54 18.39
CA ARG A 62 5.01 16.57 17.57
C ARG A 62 5.57 15.18 17.77
N ASP A 63 4.82 14.35 18.47
CA ASP A 63 5.13 12.94 18.66
C ASP A 63 4.34 12.06 17.70
N VAL A 64 4.96 11.03 17.14
CA VAL A 64 4.27 10.09 16.25
C VAL A 64 3.42 9.13 17.08
N THR A 65 2.10 9.24 16.97
CA THR A 65 1.14 8.41 17.72
C THR A 65 0.85 7.10 17.02
N SER A 66 0.78 7.11 15.69
CA SER A 66 0.53 5.92 14.89
C SER A 66 1.11 6.06 13.48
N LYS A 67 1.34 4.92 12.83
CA LYS A 67 1.73 4.83 11.42
C LYS A 67 0.75 3.90 10.72
N SER A 68 0.33 4.27 9.52
CA SER A 68 -0.54 3.46 8.68
C SER A 68 -0.03 3.43 7.24
N ALA A 69 -0.29 2.34 6.56
CA ALA A 69 -0.03 2.20 5.13
C ALA A 69 -1.28 1.68 4.43
N SER A 70 -1.58 2.27 3.29
CA SER A 70 -2.68 1.81 2.43
C SER A 70 -2.18 1.53 1.02
N ILE A 71 -2.68 0.46 0.42
CA ILE A 71 -2.42 0.10 -0.98
C ILE A 71 -3.74 0.19 -1.72
N THR A 72 -3.76 0.94 -2.82
CA THR A 72 -4.93 0.99 -3.70
C THR A 72 -4.58 0.48 -5.09
N GLY A 73 -5.51 -0.25 -5.68
CA GLY A 73 -5.40 -0.76 -7.04
C GLY A 73 -6.72 -0.61 -7.78
N GLN A 74 -6.67 0.00 -8.96
CA GLN A 74 -7.81 0.10 -9.86
C GLN A 74 -7.46 -0.54 -11.20
N GLY A 75 -8.40 -1.24 -11.81
CA GLY A 75 -8.14 -2.00 -13.02
C GLY A 75 -9.35 -2.52 -13.76
N VAL A 76 -9.08 -3.21 -14.86
CA VAL A 76 -10.06 -4.06 -15.57
C VAL A 76 -10.06 -5.42 -14.91
N LEU A 77 -11.22 -5.92 -14.50
CA LEU A 77 -11.34 -7.20 -13.83
C LEU A 77 -11.05 -8.35 -14.81
N ALA A 78 -10.03 -9.15 -14.48
CA ALA A 78 -9.79 -10.42 -15.13
C ALA A 78 -10.55 -11.54 -14.41
N ALA A 79 -11.17 -12.45 -15.17
CA ALA A 79 -11.96 -13.54 -14.61
C ALA A 79 -11.13 -14.44 -13.66
N ASP A 80 -9.87 -14.70 -14.01
CA ASP A 80 -8.97 -15.54 -13.21
C ASP A 80 -8.56 -14.90 -11.87
N ALA A 81 -8.68 -13.57 -11.74
CA ALA A 81 -8.34 -12.85 -10.51
C ALA A 81 -9.51 -12.79 -9.52
N VAL A 82 -10.74 -13.04 -9.97
CA VAL A 82 -11.95 -13.03 -9.12
C VAL A 82 -11.83 -13.96 -7.91
N PRO A 83 -11.47 -15.25 -8.05
CA PRO A 83 -11.39 -16.14 -6.90
C PRO A 83 -10.34 -15.69 -5.87
N VAL A 84 -9.20 -15.13 -6.32
CA VAL A 84 -8.15 -14.63 -5.43
C VAL A 84 -8.64 -13.46 -4.58
N TRP A 85 -9.36 -12.51 -5.20
CA TRP A 85 -9.94 -11.38 -4.48
C TRP A 85 -11.08 -11.79 -3.56
N GLN A 86 -11.93 -12.70 -4.01
CA GLN A 86 -13.05 -13.22 -3.22
C GLN A 86 -12.54 -13.97 -1.99
N GLU A 87 -11.55 -14.84 -2.13
CA GLU A 87 -10.95 -15.58 -1.01
C GLU A 87 -10.24 -14.63 -0.03
N PHE A 88 -9.59 -13.57 -0.51
CA PHE A 88 -9.02 -12.56 0.38
C PHE A 88 -10.10 -11.76 1.10
N PHE A 89 -11.21 -11.42 0.43
CA PHE A 89 -12.34 -10.74 1.07
C PHE A 89 -13.03 -11.60 2.14
N GLU A 90 -13.17 -12.90 1.89
CA GLU A 90 -13.77 -13.86 2.82
C GLU A 90 -12.84 -14.23 3.99
N SER A 91 -11.55 -13.89 3.88
CA SER A 91 -10.57 -14.18 4.92
C SER A 91 -10.62 -13.15 6.04
N ASP A 92 -10.88 -13.61 7.27
CA ASP A 92 -10.78 -12.78 8.48
C ASP A 92 -9.33 -12.46 8.89
N THR A 93 -8.34 -13.01 8.18
CA THR A 93 -6.91 -12.85 8.52
C THR A 93 -6.19 -11.94 7.53
N SER A 94 -5.20 -11.21 8.03
CA SER A 94 -4.35 -10.38 7.19
C SER A 94 -3.40 -11.25 6.37
N LYS A 95 -3.29 -10.97 5.07
CA LYS A 95 -2.37 -11.66 4.15
C LYS A 95 -1.10 -10.84 3.96
N ASN A 96 0.02 -11.50 3.71
CA ASN A 96 1.27 -10.80 3.40
C ASN A 96 1.14 -10.16 2.01
N CYS A 97 1.33 -8.85 1.95
CA CYS A 97 1.39 -8.11 0.70
C CYS A 97 2.76 -7.45 0.57
N ARG A 98 3.25 -7.38 -0.67
CA ARG A 98 4.49 -6.67 -0.97
C ARG A 98 4.32 -5.73 -2.15
N VAL A 99 4.88 -4.54 -2.03
CA VAL A 99 4.97 -3.54 -3.11
C VAL A 99 6.42 -3.43 -3.53
N GLU A 100 6.70 -3.77 -4.79
CA GLU A 100 8.04 -3.66 -5.35
C GLU A 100 8.17 -2.46 -6.26
N LEU A 101 9.29 -1.76 -6.10
CA LEU A 101 9.72 -0.67 -6.96
C LEU A 101 10.85 -1.17 -7.86
N TRP A 102 10.64 -1.11 -9.17
CA TRP A 102 11.56 -1.56 -10.20
C TRP A 102 11.90 -0.43 -11.14
N ARG A 103 13.17 -0.34 -11.52
CA ARG A 103 13.67 0.64 -12.48
C ARG A 103 14.73 0.02 -13.38
N ALA A 104 14.54 0.15 -14.70
CA ALA A 104 15.46 -0.36 -15.71
C ALA A 104 15.86 -1.84 -15.54
N GLY A 105 14.93 -2.67 -15.03
CA GLY A 105 15.18 -4.10 -14.78
C GLY A 105 15.88 -4.41 -13.46
N ALA A 106 16.28 -3.40 -12.68
CA ALA A 106 16.79 -3.56 -11.33
C ALA A 106 15.70 -3.26 -10.29
N LYS A 107 15.70 -4.01 -9.21
CA LYS A 107 14.82 -3.79 -8.06
C LYS A 107 15.40 -2.67 -7.22
N VAL A 108 14.62 -1.62 -6.97
CA VAL A 108 15.03 -0.43 -6.19
C VAL A 108 14.64 -0.57 -4.72
N GLY A 109 13.56 -1.28 -4.43
CA GLY A 109 13.18 -1.59 -3.06
C GLY A 109 11.84 -2.33 -2.96
N THR A 110 11.57 -2.85 -1.78
CA THR A 110 10.32 -3.55 -1.45
C THR A 110 9.76 -3.06 -0.14
N TYR A 111 8.47 -2.76 -0.15
CA TYR A 111 7.65 -2.66 1.05
C TYR A 111 6.99 -4.01 1.29
N ALA A 112 7.15 -4.59 2.47
CA ALA A 112 6.51 -5.84 2.85
C ALA A 112 5.80 -5.67 4.20
N GLY A 113 4.58 -6.20 4.31
CA GLY A 113 3.80 -6.17 5.53
C GLY A 113 2.53 -7.00 5.38
N LYS A 114 1.78 -7.14 6.47
CA LYS A 114 0.45 -7.76 6.47
C LYS A 114 -0.61 -6.71 6.19
N PHE A 115 -1.59 -7.06 5.37
CA PHE A 115 -2.68 -6.17 5.01
C PHE A 115 -4.02 -6.89 5.08
N HIS A 116 -5.06 -6.17 5.47
CA HIS A 116 -6.45 -6.58 5.28
C HIS A 116 -7.02 -5.93 4.03
N LEU A 117 -7.91 -6.63 3.35
CA LEU A 117 -8.72 -6.08 2.28
C LEU A 117 -9.89 -5.30 2.88
N GLU A 118 -9.82 -3.97 2.81
CA GLU A 118 -10.84 -3.08 3.35
C GLU A 118 -12.03 -2.96 2.39
N THR A 119 -11.76 -2.89 1.09
CA THR A 119 -12.79 -2.71 0.07
C THR A 119 -12.44 -3.47 -1.18
N LEU A 120 -13.43 -4.20 -1.70
CA LEU A 120 -13.44 -4.84 -3.01
C LEU A 120 -14.70 -4.38 -3.74
N GLU A 121 -14.53 -3.60 -4.81
CA GLU A 121 -15.63 -3.10 -5.63
C GLU A 121 -15.48 -3.59 -7.06
N ILE A 122 -16.53 -4.23 -7.57
CA ILE A 122 -16.61 -4.71 -8.96
C ILE A 122 -17.70 -3.92 -9.67
N GLY A 123 -17.32 -3.10 -10.64
CA GLY A 123 -18.21 -2.27 -11.43
C GLY A 123 -18.30 -2.75 -12.87
N ALA A 124 -19.47 -2.63 -13.50
CA ALA A 124 -19.64 -2.90 -14.92
C ALA A 124 -20.57 -1.85 -15.54
N THR A 125 -20.02 -1.04 -16.44
CA THR A 125 -20.76 -0.04 -17.21
C THR A 125 -21.07 -0.58 -18.60
N LYS A 126 -22.31 -0.42 -19.06
CA LYS A 126 -22.72 -0.86 -20.41
C LYS A 126 -21.87 -0.14 -21.46
N GLY A 127 -21.11 -0.89 -22.26
CA GLY A 127 -20.21 -0.36 -23.28
C GLY A 127 -18.73 -0.41 -22.89
N GLU A 128 -18.42 -0.75 -21.65
CA GLU A 128 -17.05 -0.85 -21.12
C GLU A 128 -16.76 -2.26 -20.58
N ARG A 129 -15.48 -2.53 -20.30
CA ARG A 129 -15.08 -3.76 -19.60
C ARG A 129 -15.32 -3.57 -18.09
N ALA A 130 -15.65 -4.65 -17.40
CA ALA A 130 -15.81 -4.63 -15.95
C ALA A 130 -14.52 -4.13 -15.27
N THR A 131 -14.66 -3.25 -14.29
CA THR A 131 -13.56 -2.68 -13.52
C THR A 131 -13.56 -3.23 -12.10
N VAL A 132 -12.38 -3.23 -11.50
CA VAL A 132 -12.18 -3.62 -10.10
C VAL A 132 -11.43 -2.50 -9.38
N ASN A 133 -11.93 -2.11 -8.22
CA ASN A 133 -11.25 -1.21 -7.28
C ASN A 133 -11.00 -1.98 -5.99
N VAL A 134 -9.75 -2.00 -5.52
CA VAL A 134 -9.37 -2.61 -4.25
C VAL A 134 -8.60 -1.63 -3.37
N THR A 135 -8.91 -1.67 -2.08
CA THR A 135 -8.20 -0.93 -1.04
C THR A 135 -7.78 -1.89 0.06
N LEU A 136 -6.50 -1.83 0.41
CA LEU A 136 -5.87 -2.64 1.45
C LEU A 136 -5.32 -1.72 2.55
N GLN A 137 -5.49 -2.11 3.80
CA GLN A 137 -4.99 -1.40 4.97
C GLN A 137 -3.98 -2.26 5.75
N SER A 138 -2.90 -1.65 6.22
CA SER A 138 -1.84 -2.36 6.93
C SER A 138 -2.31 -2.87 8.29
N ASP A 139 -2.12 -4.16 8.52
CA ASP A 139 -2.26 -4.83 9.81
C ASP A 139 -0.88 -4.95 10.47
N GLY A 140 -0.34 -3.80 10.90
CA GLY A 140 0.95 -3.71 11.58
C GLY A 140 2.07 -3.10 10.76
N ALA A 141 3.31 -3.44 11.12
CA ALA A 141 4.50 -2.77 10.60
C ALA A 141 4.78 -3.14 9.14
N VAL A 142 4.94 -2.12 8.29
CA VAL A 142 5.40 -2.27 6.91
C VAL A 142 6.90 -1.98 6.87
N ALA A 143 7.69 -3.00 6.52
CA ALA A 143 9.14 -2.91 6.43
C ALA A 143 9.56 -2.51 5.00
N TYR A 144 10.46 -1.53 4.89
CA TYR A 144 11.12 -1.21 3.63
C TYR A 144 12.49 -1.89 3.57
N THR A 145 12.74 -2.61 2.48
CA THR A 145 14.05 -3.19 2.15
C THR A 145 14.55 -2.54 0.87
N ALA A 146 15.74 -1.92 0.92
CA ALA A 146 16.38 -1.37 -0.27
C ALA A 146 16.73 -2.50 -1.26
N GLY A 147 16.59 -2.23 -2.55
CA GLY A 147 17.04 -3.14 -3.59
C GLY A 147 18.57 -3.15 -3.69
N ALA A 148 19.14 -4.32 -3.98
CA ALA A 148 20.56 -4.52 -4.20
C ALA A 148 20.99 -4.08 -5.61
#